data_AF-A0A9P4VL77-F1
#
_entry.id   AF-A0A9P4VL77-F1
#
_cell.length_a   1.000
_cell.length_b   1.000
_cell.length_c   1.000
_cell.angle_alpha   90.00
_cell.angle_beta   90.00
_cell.angle_gamma   90.00
#
_symmetry.space_group_name_H-M   'P 1'
#
loop_
_entity.id
_entity.type
_entity.pdbx_description
1 polymer ?
#
loop_
_entity_poly.entity_id
_entity_poly.type
_entity_poly.pdbx_seq_one_letter_code
_entity_poly.pdbx_strand_id
1 'polypeptide(L)'
;LTTQSGFFERLLSDRWVPIRDANGAYFVDGDPVVFEHVLRFLRRKIFPVLYDRIKGHDDAMYLAILEDARYYDIPPLVEWLEQKRYNDAVKIRVRTQKFEGAEGKRFEYPGNTEVEVIPSIYMKKLYACPRDISVHDEEWKCGRRCKQALGDRETLYREEEDIRVLIIENQVVFTIDACHVQE
;
A
#
# COMPACT_ATOMS: atom_id res chain seq x y z
N LEU A 1 32.54 1.88 -5.25
CA LEU A 1 32.38 0.83 -6.28
C LEU A 1 33.03 -0.47 -5.81
N THR A 2 34.28 -0.43 -5.36
CA THR A 2 35.06 -1.61 -4.96
C THR A 2 34.63 -2.24 -3.62
N THR A 3 34.10 -1.47 -2.68
CA THR A 3 33.77 -1.94 -1.31
C THR A 3 32.76 -3.09 -1.26
N GLN A 4 31.90 -3.23 -2.26
CA GLN A 4 30.80 -4.21 -2.27
C GLN A 4 30.80 -5.05 -3.56
N SER A 5 31.81 -4.91 -4.42
CA SER A 5 31.88 -5.62 -5.70
C SER A 5 33.29 -6.14 -5.92
N GLY A 6 33.45 -7.46 -5.88
CA GLY A 6 34.71 -8.10 -6.21
C GLY A 6 35.09 -7.89 -7.68
N PHE A 7 34.11 -7.79 -8.58
CA PHE A 7 34.34 -7.48 -9.99
C PHE A 7 34.98 -6.09 -10.15
N PHE A 8 34.38 -5.05 -9.59
CA PHE A 8 34.91 -3.68 -9.72
C PHE A 8 36.21 -3.49 -8.94
N GLU A 9 36.41 -4.20 -7.83
CA GLU A 9 37.71 -4.27 -7.17
C GLU A 9 38.78 -4.81 -8.11
N ARG A 10 38.54 -5.94 -8.80
CA ARG A 10 39.47 -6.52 -9.77
C ARG A 10 39.68 -5.60 -10.98
N LEU A 11 38.60 -5.08 -11.57
CA LEU A 11 38.63 -4.23 -12.77
C LEU A 11 39.40 -2.92 -12.56
N LEU A 12 39.29 -2.34 -11.36
CA LEU A 12 39.94 -1.08 -11.01
C LEU A 12 41.30 -1.26 -10.31
N SER A 13 41.76 -2.50 -10.15
CA SER A 13 43.09 -2.81 -9.61
C SER A 13 44.15 -2.86 -10.72
N ASP A 14 45.41 -2.73 -10.32
CA ASP A 14 46.57 -2.89 -11.23
C ASP A 14 46.84 -4.36 -11.61
N ARG A 15 45.98 -5.30 -11.18
CA ARG A 15 46.20 -6.75 -11.38
C ARG A 15 45.80 -7.22 -12.77
N TRP A 16 45.03 -6.43 -13.52
CA TRP A 16 44.50 -6.78 -14.84
C TRP A 16 44.61 -5.60 -15.81
N VAL A 17 44.81 -5.89 -17.09
CA VAL A 17 44.73 -4.87 -18.16
C VAL A 17 43.28 -4.81 -18.64
N PRO A 18 42.48 -3.80 -18.22
CA PRO A 18 41.08 -3.71 -18.63
C PRO A 18 40.97 -3.35 -20.11
N ILE A 19 39.90 -3.81 -20.75
CA ILE A 19 39.53 -3.32 -22.08
C ILE A 19 39.05 -1.87 -21.91
N ARG A 20 39.69 -0.97 -22.66
CA ARG A 20 39.32 0.44 -22.70
C ARG A 20 39.04 0.88 -24.13
N ASP A 21 38.10 1.80 -24.28
CA ASP A 21 37.86 2.45 -25.57
C ASP A 21 38.96 3.49 -25.90
N ALA A 22 38.86 4.10 -27.08
CA ALA A 22 39.80 5.14 -27.52
C ALA A 22 39.84 6.38 -26.61
N ASN A 23 38.82 6.58 -25.76
CA ASN A 23 38.72 7.69 -24.81
C ASN A 23 39.16 7.28 -23.39
N GLY A 24 39.59 6.04 -23.19
CA GLY A 24 40.03 5.50 -21.90
C GLY A 24 38.89 4.99 -20.99
N ALA A 25 37.64 4.97 -21.47
CA ALA A 25 36.50 4.44 -20.74
C ALA A 25 36.58 2.92 -20.62
N TYR A 26 36.16 2.37 -19.48
CA TYR A 26 36.14 0.93 -19.26
C TYR A 26 35.01 0.28 -20.07
N PHE A 27 35.32 -0.82 -20.75
CA PHE A 27 34.30 -1.66 -21.37
C PHE A 27 33.79 -2.69 -20.36
N VAL A 28 32.46 -2.76 -20.22
CA VAL A 28 31.75 -3.75 -19.40
C VAL A 28 30.62 -4.30 -20.27
N ASP A 29 30.59 -5.62 -20.44
CA ASP A 29 29.57 -6.31 -21.23
C ASP A 29 28.34 -6.59 -20.36
N GLY A 30 27.46 -5.60 -20.25
CA GLY A 30 26.26 -5.66 -19.43
C GLY A 30 25.15 -4.73 -19.92
N ASP A 31 23.91 -4.99 -19.49
CA ASP A 31 22.77 -4.16 -19.86
C ASP A 31 22.85 -2.80 -19.12
N PRO A 32 22.96 -1.67 -19.84
CA PRO A 32 23.09 -0.36 -19.22
C PRO A 32 21.88 0.03 -18.36
N VAL A 33 20.69 -0.48 -18.66
CA VAL A 33 19.45 -0.18 -17.90
C VAL A 33 19.49 -0.90 -16.54
N VAL A 34 19.84 -2.17 -16.52
CA VAL A 34 19.98 -2.96 -15.29
C VAL A 34 21.13 -2.42 -14.45
N PHE A 35 22.25 -2.09 -15.11
CA PHE A 35 23.44 -1.56 -14.44
C PHE A 35 23.17 -0.26 -13.67
N GLU A 36 22.21 0.57 -14.10
CA GLU A 36 21.85 1.77 -13.35
C GLU A 36 21.40 1.44 -11.91
N HIS A 37 20.61 0.37 -11.73
CA HIS A 37 20.15 -0.08 -10.42
C HIS A 37 21.32 -0.61 -9.56
N VAL A 38 22.20 -1.40 -10.15
CA VAL A 38 23.42 -1.89 -9.50
C VAL A 38 24.30 -0.73 -9.05
N LEU A 39 24.52 0.26 -9.92
CA LEU A 39 25.36 1.41 -9.63
C LEU A 39 24.78 2.26 -8.50
N ARG A 40 23.45 2.46 -8.47
CA ARG A 40 22.75 3.14 -7.37
C ARG A 40 22.98 2.42 -6.04
N PHE A 41 22.83 1.10 -6.00
CA PHE A 41 23.12 0.30 -4.81
C PHE A 41 24.59 0.47 -4.36
N LEU A 42 25.55 0.32 -5.28
CA LEU A 42 26.97 0.42 -4.96
C LEU A 42 27.35 1.79 -4.38
N ARG A 43 26.70 2.87 -4.83
CA ARG A 43 26.93 4.25 -4.38
C ARG A 43 26.23 4.60 -3.07
N ARG A 44 24.99 4.13 -2.86
CA ARG A 44 24.12 4.59 -1.77
C ARG A 44 23.83 3.55 -0.70
N LYS A 45 24.15 2.27 -0.96
CA LYS A 45 23.77 1.13 -0.11
C LYS A 45 22.26 1.02 0.12
N ILE A 46 21.50 1.38 -0.91
CA ILE A 46 20.04 1.29 -0.94
C ILE A 46 19.67 0.18 -1.92
N PHE A 47 18.93 -0.81 -1.43
CA PHE A 47 18.40 -1.89 -2.26
C PHE A 47 17.35 -1.35 -3.25
N PRO A 48 17.28 -1.89 -4.47
CA PRO A 48 16.29 -1.45 -5.44
C PRO A 48 14.89 -1.82 -4.93
N VAL A 49 14.00 -0.84 -4.81
CA VAL A 49 12.58 -1.09 -4.51
C VAL A 49 11.76 -0.67 -5.72
N LEU A 50 11.44 -1.66 -6.55
CA LEU A 50 10.66 -1.54 -7.78
C LEU A 50 9.25 -1.99 -7.48
N TYR A 51 8.41 -1.04 -7.08
CA TYR A 51 7.02 -1.29 -6.75
C TYR A 51 6.15 -0.26 -7.47
N ASP A 52 5.19 -0.78 -8.22
CA ASP A 52 4.09 -0.02 -8.78
C ASP A 52 2.80 -0.44 -8.09
N ARG A 53 1.91 0.51 -7.85
CA ARG A 53 0.67 0.25 -7.10
C ARG A 53 -0.32 -0.63 -7.87
N ILE A 54 -0.28 -0.61 -9.20
CA ILE A 54 -1.19 -1.40 -10.05
C ILE A 54 -0.55 -2.74 -10.40
N LYS A 55 0.74 -2.72 -10.78
CA LYS A 55 1.45 -3.91 -11.26
C LYS A 55 2.11 -4.72 -10.14
N GLY A 56 2.27 -4.14 -8.96
CA GLY A 56 3.01 -4.72 -7.86
C GLY A 56 4.52 -4.61 -8.08
N HIS A 57 5.25 -5.61 -7.59
CA HIS A 57 6.69 -5.70 -7.75
C HIS A 57 7.10 -6.05 -9.18
N ASP A 58 8.16 -5.42 -9.69
CA ASP A 58 8.74 -5.77 -10.99
C ASP A 58 9.68 -6.98 -10.85
N ASP A 59 9.10 -8.16 -10.71
CA ASP A 59 9.84 -9.43 -10.55
C ASP A 59 10.80 -9.69 -11.71
N ALA A 60 10.46 -9.28 -12.93
CA ALA A 60 11.32 -9.44 -14.10
C ALA A 60 12.58 -8.59 -13.97
N MET A 61 12.45 -7.32 -13.58
CA MET A 61 13.61 -6.45 -13.34
C MET A 61 14.42 -6.92 -12.12
N TYR A 62 13.78 -7.44 -11.06
CA TYR A 62 14.51 -8.01 -9.93
C TYR A 62 15.38 -9.21 -10.33
N LEU A 63 14.88 -10.09 -11.20
CA LEU A 63 15.65 -11.20 -11.75
C LEU A 63 16.82 -10.70 -12.60
N ALA A 64 16.61 -9.69 -13.44
CA ALA A 64 17.68 -9.10 -14.24
C ALA A 64 18.78 -8.50 -13.36
N ILE A 65 18.41 -7.74 -12.32
CA ILE A 65 19.36 -7.18 -11.36
C ILE A 65 20.09 -8.28 -10.59
N LEU A 66 19.43 -9.40 -10.28
CA LEU A 66 20.06 -10.53 -9.58
C LEU A 66 21.18 -11.16 -10.42
N GLU A 67 20.95 -11.39 -11.71
CA GLU A 67 22.00 -11.93 -12.60
C GLU A 67 23.17 -10.95 -12.74
N ASP A 68 22.90 -9.66 -12.89
CA ASP A 68 23.95 -8.64 -12.91
C ASP A 68 24.69 -8.57 -11.56
N ALA A 69 23.99 -8.65 -10.42
CA ALA A 69 24.62 -8.65 -9.11
C ALA A 69 25.55 -9.86 -8.90
N ARG A 70 25.21 -11.02 -9.47
CA ARG A 70 26.09 -12.20 -9.51
C ARG A 70 27.29 -11.97 -10.41
N TYR A 71 27.07 -11.44 -11.62
CA TYR A 71 28.14 -11.12 -12.57
C TYR A 71 29.15 -10.11 -11.99
N TYR A 72 28.65 -9.06 -11.35
CA TYR A 72 29.46 -8.03 -10.69
C TYR A 72 29.96 -8.44 -9.30
N ASP A 73 29.69 -9.68 -8.84
CA ASP A 73 30.19 -10.22 -7.58
C ASP A 73 29.84 -9.31 -6.38
N ILE A 74 28.53 -9.10 -6.16
CA ILE A 74 27.94 -8.21 -5.14
C ILE A 74 27.10 -9.02 -4.13
N PRO A 75 27.73 -9.74 -3.17
CA PRO A 75 27.03 -10.69 -2.32
C PRO A 75 25.83 -10.12 -1.54
N PRO A 76 25.88 -8.91 -0.95
CA PRO A 76 24.72 -8.40 -0.19
C PRO A 76 23.50 -8.11 -1.06
N LEU A 77 23.70 -7.71 -2.32
CA LEU A 77 22.60 -7.47 -3.25
C LEU A 77 22.00 -8.79 -3.74
N VAL A 78 22.85 -9.79 -4.00
CA VAL A 78 22.43 -11.17 -4.34
C VAL A 78 21.56 -11.73 -3.22
N GLU A 79 22.06 -11.70 -1.98
CA GLU A 79 21.34 -12.24 -0.82
C GLU A 79 19.97 -11.58 -0.63
N TRP A 80 19.92 -10.24 -0.71
CA TRP A 80 18.67 -9.50 -0.52
C TRP A 80 17.61 -9.83 -1.59
N LEU A 81 18.04 -9.99 -2.85
CA LEU A 81 17.18 -10.34 -3.98
C LEU A 81 16.71 -11.79 -3.91
N GLU A 82 17.59 -12.74 -3.59
CA GLU A 82 17.24 -14.16 -3.44
C GLU A 82 16.25 -14.40 -2.30
N GLN A 83 16.41 -13.69 -1.19
CA GLN A 83 15.49 -13.73 -0.06
C GLN A 83 14.19 -12.94 -0.31
N LYS A 84 14.06 -12.26 -1.46
CA LYS A 84 12.92 -11.43 -1.83
C LYS A 84 12.54 -10.40 -0.76
N ARG A 85 13.56 -9.81 -0.12
CA ARG A 85 13.38 -8.81 0.96
C ARG A 85 12.67 -7.53 0.51
N TYR A 86 12.50 -7.33 -0.79
CA TYR A 86 11.63 -6.29 -1.34
C TYR A 86 10.17 -6.41 -0.85
N ASN A 87 9.69 -7.61 -0.54
CA ASN A 87 8.34 -7.81 0.03
C ASN A 87 8.21 -7.24 1.45
N ASP A 88 9.30 -7.16 2.21
CA ASP A 88 9.30 -6.53 3.54
C ASP A 88 9.45 -5.00 3.44
N ALA A 89 10.07 -4.53 2.35
CA ALA A 89 10.29 -3.13 2.06
C ALA A 89 9.00 -2.38 1.70
N VAL A 90 7.98 -3.07 1.18
CA VAL A 90 6.68 -2.48 0.83
C VAL A 90 5.55 -3.22 1.53
N LYS A 91 4.74 -2.49 2.29
CA LYS A 91 3.56 -3.01 3.00
C LYS A 91 2.30 -2.31 2.54
N ILE A 92 1.21 -3.06 2.46
CA ILE A 92 -0.12 -2.50 2.23
C ILE A 92 -0.85 -2.50 3.56
N ARG A 93 -1.15 -1.31 4.08
CA ARG A 93 -1.98 -1.13 5.28
C ARG A 93 -3.43 -0.97 4.85
N VAL A 94 -4.27 -1.90 5.26
CA VAL A 94 -5.71 -1.86 4.99
C VAL A 94 -6.45 -1.31 6.20
N ARG A 95 -7.33 -0.34 6.01
CA ARG A 95 -8.24 0.17 7.02
C ARG A 95 -9.66 0.18 6.47
N THR A 96 -10.61 -0.29 7.28
CA THR A 96 -12.02 -0.32 6.90
C THR A 96 -12.84 0.52 7.86
N GLN A 97 -13.70 1.39 7.33
CA GLN A 97 -14.55 2.28 8.12
C GLN A 97 -15.98 2.24 7.61
N LYS A 98 -16.94 2.21 8.52
CA LYS A 98 -18.38 2.21 8.19
C LYS A 98 -18.98 3.55 8.61
N PHE A 99 -19.68 4.20 7.69
CA PHE A 99 -20.37 5.46 7.92
C PHE A 99 -21.86 5.32 7.62
N GLU A 100 -22.68 5.87 8.51
CA GLU A 100 -24.12 6.09 8.30
C GLU A 100 -24.33 7.59 8.05
N GLY A 101 -25.31 7.95 7.19
CA GLY A 101 -25.53 9.33 6.78
C GLY A 101 -24.29 9.96 6.14
N ALA A 102 -23.76 9.34 5.08
CA ALA A 102 -22.54 9.80 4.41
C ALA A 102 -22.78 10.97 3.43
N GLU A 103 -24.03 11.39 3.25
CA GLU A 103 -24.39 12.48 2.35
C GLU A 103 -23.64 13.79 2.69
N GLY A 104 -23.06 14.41 1.67
CA GLY A 104 -22.33 15.68 1.80
C GLY A 104 -20.99 15.61 2.53
N LYS A 105 -20.55 14.43 3.00
CA LYS A 105 -19.23 14.27 3.65
C LYS A 105 -18.11 14.31 2.61
N ARG A 106 -17.05 15.05 2.93
CA ARG A 106 -15.79 15.07 2.16
C ARG A 106 -14.73 14.30 2.91
N PHE A 107 -13.96 13.52 2.19
CA PHE A 107 -12.85 12.75 2.73
C PHE A 107 -11.57 13.12 1.99
N GLU A 108 -10.49 13.30 2.74
CA GLU A 108 -9.16 13.60 2.22
C GLU A 108 -8.20 12.51 2.69
N TYR A 109 -7.35 12.04 1.77
CA TYR A 109 -6.40 10.97 2.03
C TYR A 109 -5.03 11.31 1.46
N PRO A 110 -3.95 10.79 2.07
CA PRO A 110 -2.61 10.86 1.51
C PRO A 110 -2.56 10.31 0.08
N GLY A 111 -1.67 10.86 -0.76
CA GLY A 111 -1.52 10.42 -2.17
C GLY A 111 -1.07 8.97 -2.36
N ASN A 112 -0.57 8.32 -1.30
CA ASN A 112 -0.22 6.89 -1.28
C ASN A 112 -1.37 5.97 -0.84
N THR A 113 -2.60 6.47 -0.75
CA THR A 113 -3.78 5.72 -0.32
C THR A 113 -4.76 5.48 -1.48
N GLU A 114 -5.22 4.24 -1.62
CA GLU A 114 -6.40 3.87 -2.40
C GLU A 114 -7.63 3.90 -1.54
N VAL A 115 -8.72 4.39 -2.09
CA VAL A 115 -10.00 4.41 -1.38
C VAL A 115 -11.05 3.80 -2.25
N GLU A 116 -11.58 2.68 -1.78
CA GLU A 116 -12.78 2.06 -2.34
C GLU A 116 -13.97 2.46 -1.47
N VAL A 117 -15.04 2.89 -2.14
CA VAL A 117 -16.27 3.35 -1.50
C VAL A 117 -17.39 2.43 -1.94
N ILE A 118 -17.90 1.63 -1.01
CA ILE A 118 -18.97 0.67 -1.27
C ILE A 118 -20.25 1.19 -0.62
N PRO A 119 -21.16 1.82 -1.39
CA PRO A 119 -22.45 2.24 -0.88
C PRO A 119 -23.40 1.03 -0.76
N SER A 120 -24.22 1.05 0.27
CA SER A 120 -25.30 0.09 0.49
C SER A 120 -26.52 0.83 1.02
N ILE A 121 -27.68 0.53 0.43
CA ILE A 121 -28.97 1.00 0.94
C ILE A 121 -29.42 0.03 2.01
N TYR A 122 -29.91 0.54 3.14
CA TYR A 122 -30.47 -0.28 4.20
C TYR A 122 -31.75 0.36 4.74
N MET A 123 -32.67 -0.49 5.20
CA MET A 123 -33.89 -0.02 5.85
C MET A 123 -33.61 0.25 7.32
N LYS A 124 -33.74 1.51 7.73
CA LYS A 124 -33.68 1.93 9.12
C LYS A 124 -35.09 1.85 9.72
N LYS A 125 -35.22 1.13 10.84
CA LYS A 125 -36.46 1.09 11.62
C LYS A 125 -36.46 2.27 12.60
N LEU A 126 -37.38 3.19 12.37
CA LEU A 126 -37.61 4.37 13.22
C LEU A 126 -38.88 4.15 14.03
N TYR A 127 -38.86 4.49 15.32
CA TYR A 127 -40.04 4.37 16.14
C TYR A 127 -41.18 5.25 15.60
N ALA A 128 -42.37 4.67 15.46
CA ALA A 128 -43.56 5.38 15.02
C ALA A 128 -44.54 5.51 16.19
N CYS A 129 -44.86 6.75 16.56
CA CYS A 129 -45.87 7.00 17.59
C CYS A 129 -47.23 6.41 17.16
N PRO A 130 -47.93 5.63 18.00
CA PRO A 130 -49.26 5.09 17.69
C PRO A 130 -50.34 6.14 17.39
N ARG A 131 -50.05 7.40 17.71
CA ARG A 131 -50.93 8.56 17.48
C ARG A 131 -50.36 9.55 16.46
N ASP A 132 -49.28 9.17 15.75
CA ASP A 132 -48.61 9.96 14.72
C ASP A 132 -48.19 11.37 15.18
N ILE A 133 -47.72 11.47 16.43
CA ILE A 133 -47.23 12.73 17.01
C ILE A 133 -45.74 12.84 16.68
N SER A 134 -45.36 13.83 15.87
CA SER A 134 -44.00 13.96 15.31
C SER A 134 -42.88 14.06 16.36
N VAL A 135 -43.13 14.71 17.49
CA VAL A 135 -42.13 14.86 18.58
C VAL A 135 -41.97 13.59 19.44
N HIS A 136 -42.75 12.54 19.17
CA HIS A 136 -42.64 11.22 19.81
C HIS A 136 -41.91 10.25 18.88
N ASP A 137 -40.66 10.59 18.56
CA ASP A 137 -39.72 9.84 17.71
C ASP A 137 -38.96 8.73 18.45
N GLU A 138 -39.17 8.61 19.77
CA GLU A 138 -38.62 7.55 20.62
C GLU A 138 -39.69 7.00 21.56
N GLU A 139 -39.64 5.71 21.89
CA GLU A 139 -40.68 5.04 22.69
C GLU A 139 -40.89 5.69 24.05
N TRP A 140 -39.83 6.12 24.73
CA TRP A 140 -39.91 6.73 26.05
C TRP A 140 -40.57 8.13 26.03
N LYS A 141 -40.65 8.80 24.87
CA LYS A 141 -41.37 10.07 24.72
C LYS A 141 -42.89 9.86 24.67
N CYS A 142 -43.36 8.61 24.47
CA CYS A 142 -44.78 8.29 24.45
C CYS A 142 -45.38 8.15 25.86
N GLY A 143 -46.37 9.01 26.15
CA GLY A 143 -47.15 8.95 27.38
C GLY A 143 -48.31 7.93 27.37
N ARG A 144 -49.08 7.91 28.46
CA ARG A 144 -50.20 6.96 28.69
C ARG A 144 -51.21 6.91 27.54
N ARG A 145 -51.54 8.06 26.93
CA ARG A 145 -52.49 8.13 25.80
C ARG A 145 -51.98 7.41 24.54
N CYS A 146 -50.67 7.44 24.28
CA CYS A 146 -50.07 6.73 23.15
C CYS A 146 -50.06 5.22 23.40
N LYS A 147 -49.76 4.79 24.65
CA LYS A 147 -49.82 3.38 25.06
C LYS A 147 -51.24 2.81 24.95
N GLN A 148 -52.26 3.59 25.32
CA GLN A 148 -53.66 3.20 25.13
C GLN A 148 -54.05 3.07 23.66
N ALA A 149 -53.54 3.96 22.79
CA ALA A 149 -53.77 3.87 21.34
C ALA A 149 -53.06 2.67 20.69
N LEU A 150 -51.92 2.25 21.24
CA LEU A 150 -51.24 1.01 20.85
C LEU A 150 -52.07 -0.23 21.24
N GLY A 151 -52.61 -0.23 22.46
CA GLY A 151 -53.35 -1.36 23.01
C GLY A 151 -52.45 -2.59 23.15
N ASP A 152 -52.93 -3.73 22.66
CA ASP A 152 -52.20 -5.01 22.66
C ASP A 152 -51.36 -5.23 21.39
N ARG A 153 -51.22 -4.22 20.52
CA ARG A 153 -50.42 -4.31 19.30
C ARG A 153 -48.94 -4.21 19.61
N GLU A 154 -48.12 -4.81 18.76
CA GLU A 154 -46.67 -4.63 18.81
C GLU A 154 -46.27 -3.18 18.51
N THR A 155 -45.14 -2.76 19.07
CA THR A 155 -44.56 -1.43 18.84
C THR A 155 -44.42 -1.15 17.35
N LEU A 156 -44.92 0.01 16.92
CA LEU A 156 -44.90 0.41 15.53
C LEU A 156 -43.55 1.01 15.16
N TYR A 157 -43.04 0.60 14.00
CA TYR A 157 -41.86 1.18 13.37
C TYR A 157 -42.20 1.63 11.95
N ARG A 158 -41.65 2.77 11.55
CA ARG A 158 -41.57 3.18 10.14
C ARG A 158 -40.23 2.71 9.59
N GLU A 159 -40.24 2.27 8.34
CA GLU A 159 -39.02 1.96 7.61
C GLU A 159 -38.66 3.15 6.72
N GLU A 160 -37.43 3.62 6.82
CA GLU A 160 -36.86 4.64 5.94
C GLU A 160 -35.59 4.09 5.30
N GLU A 161 -35.42 4.33 3.99
CA GLU A 161 -34.19 4.03 3.28
C GLU A 161 -33.09 4.99 3.75
N ASP A 162 -31.94 4.44 4.13
CA ASP A 162 -30.77 5.21 4.47
C ASP A 162 -29.54 4.63 3.74
N ILE A 163 -28.54 5.48 3.49
CA ILE A 163 -27.31 5.12 2.83
C ILE A 163 -26.23 4.87 3.88
N ARG A 164 -25.68 3.66 3.84
CA ARG A 164 -24.48 3.28 4.56
C ARG A 164 -23.34 3.13 3.57
N VAL A 165 -22.18 3.65 3.95
CA VAL A 165 -20.97 3.56 3.14
C VAL A 165 -19.93 2.78 3.91
N LEU A 166 -19.36 1.75 3.27
CA LEU A 166 -18.13 1.12 3.68
C LEU A 166 -16.98 1.76 2.90
N ILE A 167 -16.01 2.30 3.61
CA ILE A 167 -14.79 2.85 3.04
C ILE A 167 -13.66 1.88 3.34
N ILE A 168 -12.96 1.45 2.30
CA ILE A 168 -11.76 0.61 2.39
C ILE A 168 -10.57 1.45 1.92
N GLU A 169 -9.64 1.70 2.83
CA GLU A 169 -8.41 2.45 2.58
C GLU A 169 -7.24 1.46 2.46
N ASN A 170 -6.59 1.40 1.30
CA ASN A 170 -5.37 0.64 1.09
C ASN A 170 -4.19 1.61 0.94
N GLN A 171 -3.39 1.74 2.00
CA GLN A 171 -2.23 2.63 2.01
C GLN A 171 -0.93 1.88 1.75
N VAL A 172 -0.15 2.31 0.76
CA VAL A 172 1.20 1.78 0.50
C VAL A 172 2.21 2.43 1.45
N VAL A 173 2.93 1.62 2.21
CA VAL A 173 3.90 2.05 3.22
C VAL A 173 5.25 1.44 2.93
N PHE A 174 6.30 2.26 2.89
CA PHE A 174 7.68 1.81 2.71
C PHE A 174 8.38 1.64 4.07
N THR A 175 8.99 0.48 4.28
CA THR A 175 9.82 0.20 5.47
C THR A 175 11.25 0.62 5.16
N ILE A 176 11.65 1.83 5.55
CA ILE A 176 12.97 2.41 5.23
C ILE A 176 14.11 1.46 5.64
N ASP A 177 14.04 0.86 6.83
CA ASP A 177 15.09 -0.03 7.35
C ASP A 177 15.29 -1.31 6.51
N ALA A 178 14.27 -1.73 5.77
CA ALA A 178 14.38 -2.87 4.85
C ALA A 178 15.04 -2.51 3.51
N CYS A 179 15.14 -1.21 3.21
CA CYS A 179 15.74 -0.67 1.98
C CYS A 179 17.24 -0.40 2.12
N HIS A 180 17.81 -0.44 3.32
CA HIS A 180 19.22 -0.15 3.57
C HIS A 180 20.00 -1.42 3.96
N VAL A 181 21.28 -1.45 3.59
CA VAL A 181 22.23 -2.43 4.14
C VAL A 181 22.35 -2.17 5.64
N GLN A 182 22.10 -3.17 6.46
CA GLN A 182 22.30 -3.09 7.91
C GLN A 182 23.81 -3.20 8.20
N GLU A 183 24.34 -2.27 8.99
CA GLU A 183 25.75 -2.26 9.42
C GLU A 183 26.07 -3.33 10.46
#